data_AF-A0A819JTC2-F1
#
_entry.id   AF-A0A819JTC2-F1
#
_cell.length_a   1.000
_cell.length_b   1.000
_cell.length_c   1.000
_cell.angle_alpha   90.00
_cell.angle_beta   90.00
_cell.angle_gamma   90.00
#
_symmetry.space_group_name_H-M   'P 1'
#
loop_
_entity.id
_entity.type
_entity.pdbx_description
1 polymer ?
#
loop_
_entity_poly.entity_id
_entity_poly.type
_entity_poly.pdbx_seq_one_letter_code
_entity_poly.pdbx_strand_id
1 'polypeptide(L)'
;STVLRPGDKVSEKELINWAQTMDDPTTYGDEMANIAVADRYHIQLVIFRAGELLTVVNPRDGHVEHTAFLVNVGTHYKALVSWYELEEARRNSERLQK
;
A
#
# COMPACT_ATOMS: atom_id res chain seq x y z
N SER A 1 -1.07 -17.67 10.07
CA SER A 1 -1.33 -16.38 9.43
C SER A 1 -2.64 -15.85 9.96
N THR A 2 -2.62 -14.72 10.67
CA THR A 2 -3.83 -14.06 11.18
C THR A 2 -4.12 -12.92 10.22
N VAL A 3 -5.02 -13.12 9.26
CA VAL A 3 -5.44 -12.06 8.34
C VAL A 3 -6.50 -11.23 9.04
N LEU A 4 -6.23 -9.94 9.24
CA LEU A 4 -7.21 -8.99 9.78
C LEU A 4 -7.94 -8.29 8.64
N ARG A 5 -9.24 -8.03 8.80
CA ARG A 5 -10.03 -7.29 7.81
C ARG A 5 -10.49 -5.94 8.35
N PRO A 6 -10.67 -4.93 7.47
CA PRO A 6 -11.22 -3.65 7.88
C PRO A 6 -12.60 -3.83 8.54
N GLY A 7 -12.77 -3.25 9.73
CA GLY A 7 -14.02 -3.31 10.50
C GLY A 7 -14.12 -4.46 11.50
N ASP A 8 -13.16 -5.40 11.50
CA ASP A 8 -13.13 -6.47 12.50
C ASP A 8 -12.91 -5.91 13.91
N LYS A 9 -13.68 -6.40 14.89
CA LYS A 9 -13.41 -6.16 16.32
C LYS A 9 -12.39 -7.20 16.79
N VAL A 10 -11.17 -6.75 17.00
CA VAL A 10 -10.04 -7.60 17.38
C VAL A 10 -9.53 -7.26 18.76
N SER A 11 -8.98 -8.24 19.47
CA SER A 11 -8.29 -8.03 20.73
C SER A 11 -6.92 -7.38 20.53
N GLU A 12 -6.38 -6.74 21.57
CA GLU A 12 -5.03 -6.17 21.56
C GLU A 12 -3.97 -7.22 21.20
N LYS A 13 -4.14 -8.46 21.70
CA LYS A 13 -3.25 -9.58 21.39
C LYS A 13 -3.26 -9.93 19.89
N GLU A 14 -4.42 -9.89 19.23
CA GLU A 14 -4.52 -10.16 17.79
C GLU A 14 -3.86 -9.06 16.96
N LEU A 15 -4.00 -7.80 17.37
CA LEU A 15 -3.31 -6.67 16.74
C LEU A 15 -1.78 -6.81 16.86
N ILE A 16 -1.28 -7.15 18.04
CA ILE A 16 0.16 -7.36 18.27
C ILE A 16 0.68 -8.51 17.40
N ASN A 17 -0.04 -9.64 17.37
CA ASN A 17 0.36 -10.78 16.55
C ASN A 17 0.39 -10.42 15.05
N TRP A 18 -0.61 -9.69 14.56
CA TRP A 18 -0.64 -9.23 13.17
C TRP A 18 0.55 -8.31 12.87
N ALA A 19 0.83 -7.33 13.73
CA ALA A 19 1.96 -6.42 13.55
C ALA A 19 3.29 -7.19 13.50
N GLN A 20 3.49 -8.16 14.41
CA GLN A 20 4.68 -9.02 14.41
C GLN A 20 4.81 -9.86 13.14
N THR A 21 3.70 -10.31 12.54
CA THR A 21 3.77 -11.03 11.25
C THR A 21 4.18 -10.12 10.10
N MET A 22 3.84 -8.82 10.16
CA MET A 22 4.21 -7.84 9.13
C MET A 22 5.68 -7.40 9.22
N ASP A 23 6.36 -7.64 10.35
CA ASP A 23 7.80 -7.43 10.49
C ASP A 23 8.62 -8.49 9.70
N ASP A 24 8.03 -9.64 9.36
CA ASP A 24 8.67 -10.65 8.52
C ASP A 24 8.67 -10.18 7.04
N PRO A 25 9.85 -10.01 6.41
CA PRO A 25 9.95 -9.52 5.02
C PRO A 25 9.37 -10.49 3.98
N THR A 26 9.06 -11.73 4.37
CA THR A 26 8.42 -12.74 3.50
C THR A 26 6.89 -12.74 3.59
N THR A 27 6.32 -11.98 4.53
CA THR A 27 4.87 -11.84 4.68
C THR A 27 4.30 -10.92 3.60
N TYR A 28 3.26 -11.38 2.90
CA TYR A 28 2.52 -10.56 1.96
C TYR A 28 1.68 -9.51 2.70
N GLY A 29 1.77 -8.25 2.26
CA GLY A 29 0.91 -7.18 2.76
C GLY A 29 -0.57 -7.42 2.42
N ASP A 30 -1.43 -7.24 3.42
CA ASP A 30 -2.87 -7.36 3.30
C ASP A 30 -3.56 -5.98 3.20
N GLU A 31 -4.90 -5.98 3.23
CA GLU A 31 -5.69 -4.74 3.16
C GLU A 31 -5.46 -3.83 4.36
N MET A 32 -5.16 -4.39 5.54
CA MET A 32 -4.82 -3.61 6.74
C MET A 32 -3.48 -2.91 6.60
N ALA A 33 -2.50 -3.56 5.95
CA ALA A 33 -1.23 -2.93 5.61
C ALA A 33 -1.43 -1.74 4.66
N ASN A 34 -2.33 -1.86 3.67
CA ASN A 34 -2.67 -0.75 2.77
C ASN A 34 -3.28 0.44 3.53
N ILE A 35 -4.18 0.20 4.48
CA ILE A 35 -4.76 1.26 5.33
C ILE A 35 -3.67 1.92 6.19
N ALA A 36 -2.81 1.12 6.82
CA ALA A 36 -1.72 1.65 7.65
C ALA A 36 -0.75 2.53 6.85
N VAL A 37 -0.43 2.14 5.60
CA VAL A 37 0.38 2.96 4.69
C VAL A 37 -0.35 4.23 4.27
N ALA A 38 -1.63 4.13 3.91
CA ALA A 38 -2.44 5.29 3.54
C ALA A 38 -2.45 6.34 4.66
N ASP A 39 -2.74 5.92 5.89
CA ASP A 39 -2.75 6.81 7.05
C ASP A 39 -1.39 7.41 7.36
N ARG A 40 -0.34 6.60 7.37
CA ARG A 40 1.01 7.04 7.80
C ARG A 40 1.60 8.11 6.88
N TYR A 41 1.31 8.03 5.59
CA TYR A 41 1.91 8.87 4.57
C TYR A 41 0.91 9.81 3.89
N HIS A 42 -0.31 9.94 4.43
CA HIS A 42 -1.41 10.72 3.85
C HIS A 42 -1.58 10.45 2.34
N ILE A 43 -1.50 9.18 1.94
CA ILE A 43 -1.56 8.76 0.55
C ILE A 43 -2.88 8.05 0.25
N GLN A 44 -3.55 8.44 -0.83
CA GLN A 44 -4.66 7.68 -1.39
C GLN A 44 -4.11 6.54 -2.24
N LEU A 45 -4.53 5.31 -1.97
CA LEU A 45 -4.19 4.15 -2.78
C LEU A 45 -5.38 3.79 -3.68
N VAL A 46 -5.20 3.88 -4.99
CA VAL A 46 -6.18 3.46 -5.99
C VAL A 46 -5.75 2.11 -6.55
N ILE A 47 -6.48 1.04 -6.23
CA ILE A 47 -6.09 -0.33 -6.55
C ILE A 47 -7.01 -0.89 -7.64
N PHE A 48 -6.42 -1.42 -8.71
CA PHE A 48 -7.10 -2.11 -9.80
C PHE A 48 -6.85 -3.62 -9.76
N ARG A 49 -7.78 -4.41 -10.32
CA ARG A 49 -7.61 -5.84 -10.59
C ARG A 49 -8.24 -6.18 -11.93
N ALA A 50 -7.52 -6.90 -12.78
CA ALA A 50 -7.99 -7.29 -14.11
C ALA A 50 -8.51 -6.12 -14.99
N GLY A 51 -7.94 -4.92 -14.82
CA GLY A 51 -8.34 -3.71 -15.55
C GLY A 51 -9.52 -2.95 -14.93
N GLU A 52 -10.11 -3.47 -13.86
CA GLU A 52 -11.23 -2.84 -13.16
C GLU A 52 -10.77 -2.23 -11.83
N LEU A 53 -11.46 -1.17 -11.39
CA LEU A 53 -11.23 -0.58 -10.07
C LEU A 53 -11.64 -1.61 -9.01
N LEU A 54 -10.69 -2.04 -8.18
CA LEU A 54 -10.95 -2.97 -7.09
C LEU A 54 -11.36 -2.22 -5.82
N THR A 55 -10.55 -1.26 -5.38
CA THR A 55 -10.80 -0.48 -4.17
C THR A 55 -10.04 0.85 -4.18
N VAL A 56 -10.51 1.81 -3.40
CA VAL A 56 -9.82 3.07 -3.10
C VAL A 56 -9.65 3.15 -1.59
N VAL A 57 -8.41 3.21 -1.13
CA VAL A 57 -8.07 3.36 0.28
C VAL A 57 -7.68 4.80 0.52
N ASN A 58 -8.41 5.48 1.40
CA ASN A 58 -8.12 6.84 1.83
C ASN A 58 -7.55 6.84 3.25
N PRO A 59 -6.70 7.82 3.59
CA PRO A 59 -6.33 8.11 4.97
C PRO A 59 -7.58 8.37 5.82
N ARG A 60 -7.60 7.87 7.05
CA ARG A 60 -8.75 7.96 7.97
C ARG A 60 -9.09 9.38 8.40
N ASP A 61 -8.10 10.27 8.42
CA ASP A 61 -8.28 11.68 8.72
C ASP A 61 -8.86 12.48 7.54
N GLY A 62 -8.97 11.86 6.37
CA GLY A 62 -9.47 12.46 5.13
C GLY A 62 -8.48 13.40 4.45
N HIS A 63 -7.25 13.55 4.96
CA HIS A 63 -6.23 14.40 4.36
C HIS A 63 -5.38 13.59 3.37
N VAL A 64 -5.29 14.06 2.12
CA VAL A 64 -4.54 13.39 1.05
C VAL A 64 -3.49 14.34 0.49
N GLU A 65 -2.21 13.98 0.66
CA GLU A 65 -1.06 14.68 0.08
C GLU A 65 -0.70 14.10 -1.30
N HIS A 66 -0.85 12.78 -1.46
CA HIS A 66 -0.43 12.05 -2.65
C HIS A 66 -1.44 10.99 -3.07
N THR A 67 -1.41 10.58 -4.34
CA THR A 67 -2.18 9.44 -4.86
C THR A 67 -1.23 8.45 -5.51
N ALA A 68 -1.32 7.18 -5.13
CA ALA A 68 -0.61 6.08 -5.79
C ALA A 68 -1.60 5.12 -6.45
N PHE A 69 -1.22 4.63 -7.62
CA PHE A 69 -2.01 3.67 -8.40
C PHE A 69 -1.33 2.31 -8.35
N LEU A 70 -2.09 1.27 -8.00
CA LEU A 70 -1.60 -0.09 -7.85
C LEU A 70 -2.44 -1.06 -8.67
N VAL A 71 -1.83 -2.12 -9.21
CA VAL A 71 -2.54 -3.27 -9.77
C VAL A 71 -2.29 -4.48 -8.89
N ASN A 72 -3.36 -5.10 -8.43
CA ASN A 72 -3.33 -6.38 -7.76
C ASN A 72 -3.38 -7.53 -8.78
N VAL A 73 -2.33 -8.36 -8.79
CA VAL A 73 -2.17 -9.54 -9.65
C VAL A 73 -2.03 -10.78 -8.75
N GLY A 74 -3.17 -11.34 -8.33
CA GLY A 74 -3.20 -12.46 -7.39
C GLY A 74 -2.71 -12.04 -6.00
N THR A 75 -1.58 -12.60 -5.55
CA THR A 75 -0.94 -12.28 -4.26
C THR A 75 0.04 -11.11 -4.33
N HIS A 76 0.25 -10.51 -5.50
CA HIS A 76 1.22 -9.44 -5.71
C HIS A 76 0.55 -8.11 -6.02
N TYR A 77 1.18 -7.01 -5.59
CA TYR A 77 0.86 -5.66 -6.04
C TYR A 77 1.97 -5.14 -6.94
N LYS A 78 1.60 -4.40 -7.98
CA LYS A 78 2.53 -3.66 -8.84
C LYS A 78 2.13 -2.19 -8.88
N ALA A 79 3.10 -1.29 -8.81
CA ALA A 79 2.85 0.13 -9.00
C ALA A 79 2.52 0.42 -10.47
N LEU A 80 1.50 1.23 -10.70
CA LEU A 80 1.26 1.90 -11.96
C LEU A 80 1.91 3.28 -11.88
N VAL A 81 2.90 3.49 -12.73
CA VAL A 81 3.59 4.76 -12.90
C VAL A 81 3.46 5.20 -14.35
N SER A 82 3.31 6.49 -14.56
CA SER A 82 3.37 7.07 -15.89
C SER A 82 4.80 6.99 -16.44
N TRP A 83 4.92 7.02 -17.76
CA TRP A 83 6.23 7.14 -18.44
C TRP A 83 7.03 8.35 -17.96
N TYR A 84 6.34 9.45 -17.66
CA TYR A 84 6.94 10.67 -17.17
C TYR A 84 7.59 10.47 -15.79
N GLU A 85 6.86 9.89 -14.83
CA GLU A 85 7.37 9.62 -13.48
C GLU A 85 8.56 8.66 -13.49
N LEU A 86 8.52 7.63 -14.35
CA LEU A 86 9.62 6.70 -14.51
C LEU A 86 10.89 7.40 -15.03
N GLU A 87 10.73 8.29 -16.01
CA GLU A 87 11.84 9.06 -16.58
C GLU A 87 12.38 10.11 -15.61
N GLU A 88 11.53 10.68 -14.76
CA GLU A 88 11.96 11.58 -13.68
C GLU A 88 12.75 10.82 -12.60
N ALA A 89 12.28 9.65 -12.16
CA ALA A 89 12.99 8.80 -11.22
C ALA A 89 14.37 8.37 -11.75
N ARG A 90 14.45 8.04 -13.05
CA ARG A 90 15.71 7.73 -13.74
C ARG A 90 16.70 8.90 -13.67
N ARG A 91 16.27 10.10 -14.07
CA ARG A 91 17.10 11.32 -14.03
C ARG A 91 17.56 11.68 -12.62
N ASN A 92 16.71 11.49 -11.61
CA ASN A 92 17.08 11.74 -10.21
C ASN A 92 18.12 10.74 -9.70
N SER A 93 17.98 9.45 -10.06
CA SER A 93 18.98 8.42 -9.73
C SER A 93 20.35 8.73 -10.34
N GLU A 94 20.38 9.16 -11.61
CA GLU A 94 21.62 9.55 -12.30
C GLU A 94 22.32 10.77 -11.67
N ARG A 95 21.55 11.68 -11.06
CA ARG A 95 22.11 12.83 -10.33
C ARG A 95 22.76 12.42 -9.01
N LEU A 96 22.20 11.45 -8.32
CA LEU A 96 22.69 10.97 -7.02
C LEU A 96 23.97 10.13 -7.12
N GLN A 97 24.28 9.62 -8.32
CA GLN A 97 25.47 8.82 -8.58
C GLN A 97 26.71 9.64 -9.03
N LYS A 98 26.57 10.97 -9.16
CA LYS A 98 27.66 11.89 -9.49
C LYS A 98 28.14 12.64 -8.25
#